data_AF-A0A355I7R9-F1
#
_entry.id   AF-A0A355I7R9-F1
#
_cell.length_a   1.000
_cell.length_b   1.000
_cell.length_c   1.000
_cell.angle_alpha   90.00
_cell.angle_beta   90.00
_cell.angle_gamma   90.00
#
_symmetry.space_group_name_H-M   'P 1'
#
loop_
_entity.id
_entity.type
_entity.pdbx_description
1 polymer ?
#
loop_
_entity_poly.entity_id
_entity_poly.type
_entity_poly.pdbx_seq_one_letter_code
_entity_poly.pdbx_strand_id
1 'polypeptide(L)' 'MIERILVVGAGTMGSGIAQAIAEGGRQALLADAIPGAAEKAKGRIAVSLDKAIAKGKITPDVKEAVLGRITALG' A
#
# COMPACT_ATOMS: atom_id res chain seq x y z
N MET A 1 0.54 10.49 18.77
CA MET A 1 0.66 9.25 17.96
C MET A 1 0.24 9.62 16.53
N ILE A 2 0.91 9.10 15.48
CA ILE A 2 0.54 9.39 14.09
C ILE A 2 -0.29 8.22 13.56
N GLU A 3 -1.52 8.48 13.15
CA GLU A 3 -2.49 7.45 12.71
C GLU A 3 -2.65 7.38 11.18
N ARG A 4 -2.59 8.54 10.51
CA ARG A 4 -2.81 8.70 9.07
C ARG A 4 -1.62 9.43 8.46
N ILE A 5 -1.07 8.88 7.38
CA ILE A 5 0.07 9.46 6.65
C ILE A 5 -0.29 9.59 5.18
N LEU A 6 -0.13 10.79 4.62
CA LEU A 6 -0.27 11.04 3.19
C LEU A 6 1.08 10.85 2.49
N VAL A 7 1.07 10.01 1.47
CA VAL A 7 2.18 9.77 0.55
C VAL A 7 1.82 10.45 -0.77
N VAL A 8 2.61 11.47 -1.14
CA VAL A 8 2.44 12.20 -2.40
C VAL A 8 3.40 11.60 -3.44
N GLY A 9 2.82 11.08 -4.52
CA GLY A 9 3.51 10.33 -5.56
C GLY A 9 3.29 8.82 -5.40
N ALA A 10 2.79 8.17 -6.46
CA ALA A 10 2.47 6.74 -6.57
C ALA A 10 3.45 5.98 -7.49
N GLY A 11 4.68 6.51 -7.63
CA GLY A 11 5.81 5.84 -8.25
C GLY A 11 6.33 4.65 -7.43
N THR A 12 7.47 4.09 -7.81
CA THR A 12 8.07 2.93 -7.12
C THR A 12 8.31 3.20 -5.63
N MET A 13 8.91 4.34 -5.30
CA MET A 13 9.17 4.72 -3.91
C MET A 13 7.88 4.96 -3.13
N GLY A 14 6.92 5.69 -3.71
CA GLY A 14 5.65 6.00 -3.05
C GLY A 14 4.83 4.75 -2.74
N SER A 15 4.79 3.80 -3.67
CA SER A 15 4.19 2.48 -3.46
C SER A 15 4.87 1.72 -2.31
N GLY A 16 6.20 1.73 -2.25
CA GLY A 16 6.96 1.07 -1.18
C GLY A 16 6.75 1.73 0.19
N ILE A 17 6.74 3.07 0.25
CA ILE A 17 6.47 3.84 1.47
C ILE A 17 5.06 3.55 1.98
N ALA A 18 4.05 3.59 1.09
CA ALA A 18 2.66 3.27 1.44
C ALA A 18 2.52 1.85 1.98
N GLN A 19 3.18 0.87 1.37
CA GLN A 19 3.21 -0.52 1.86
C GLN A 19 3.84 -0.60 3.26
N ALA A 20 5.01 0.00 3.47
CA ALA A 20 5.70 -0.05 4.76
C ALA A 20 4.88 0.60 5.89
N ILE A 21 4.20 1.71 5.59
CA ILE A 21 3.29 2.38 6.54
C ILE A 21 2.13 1.45 6.93
N ALA A 22 1.51 0.82 5.93
CA ALA A 22 0.37 -0.06 6.13
C ALA A 22 0.75 -1.36 6.86
N GLU A 23 1.90 -1.95 6.55
CA GLU A 23 2.48 -3.08 7.29
C GLU A 23 2.81 -2.70 8.73
N GLY A 24 3.25 -1.46 8.96
CA GLY A 24 3.44 -0.90 10.30
C GLY A 24 2.15 -0.61 11.08
N GLY A 25 0.98 -0.89 10.51
CA GLY A 25 -0.31 -0.77 11.19
C GLY A 25 -0.96 0.61 11.13
N ARG A 26 -0.44 1.54 10.33
CA ARG A 26 -1.02 2.89 10.16
C ARG A 26 -1.75 3.02 8.84
N GLN A 27 -2.62 4.01 8.72
CA GLN A 27 -3.31 4.30 7.47
C GLN A 27 -2.40 5.07 6.51
N ALA A 28 -2.28 4.56 5.29
CA ALA A 28 -1.55 5.19 4.19
C ALA A 28 -2.55 5.77 3.18
N LEU A 29 -2.61 7.09 3.09
CA LEU A 29 -3.30 7.79 2.03
C LEU A 29 -2.32 7.97 0.87
N LEU A 30 -2.63 7.46 -0.31
CA LEU A 30 -1.74 7.52 -1.48
C LEU A 30 -2.37 8.40 -2.55
N ALA A 31 -1.68 9.47 -2.94
CA ALA A 31 -2.15 10.40 -3.96
C ALA A 31 -1.09 10.58 -5.06
N ASP A 32 -1.53 10.89 -6.28
CA ASP A 32 -0.64 11.25 -7.39
C ASP A 32 -1.34 12.30 -8.27
N ALA A 33 -0.56 13.08 -9.02
CA ALA A 33 -1.10 14.03 -9.98
C ALA A 33 -1.71 13.34 -11.21
N ILE A 34 -1.28 12.11 -11.51
CA ILE A 34 -1.79 11.30 -12.62
C ILE A 34 -3.03 10.52 -12.16
N PRO A 35 -4.20 10.72 -12.78
CA PRO A 35 -5.41 9.98 -12.44
C PRO A 35 -5.21 8.46 -12.50
N GLY A 36 -5.67 7.74 -11.49
CA GLY A 36 -5.56 6.28 -11.40
C GLY A 36 -4.16 5.75 -11.11
N ALA A 37 -3.13 6.59 -10.98
CA ALA A 37 -1.79 6.14 -10.61
C ALA A 37 -1.74 5.59 -9.18
N ALA A 38 -2.50 6.19 -8.24
CA ALA A 38 -2.63 5.71 -6.88
C ALA A 38 -3.26 4.30 -6.82
N GLU A 39 -4.34 4.06 -7.57
CA GLU A 39 -4.95 2.73 -7.68
C GLU A 39 -3.99 1.72 -8.31
N LYS A 40 -3.29 2.11 -9.38
CA LYS A 40 -2.27 1.25 -10.01
C LYS A 40 -1.16 0.89 -9.02
N ALA A 41 -0.73 1.82 -8.16
CA ALA A 41 0.26 1.56 -7.14
C ALA A 41 -0.28 0.60 -6.06
N LYS A 42 -1.52 0.80 -5.58
CA LYS A 42 -2.18 -0.16 -4.69
C LYS A 42 -2.25 -1.56 -5.28
N GLY A 43 -2.52 -1.67 -6.59
CA GLY A 43 -2.45 -2.95 -7.32
C GLY A 43 -1.04 -3.58 -7.34
N ARG A 44 0.02 -2.79 -7.52
CA ARG A 44 1.41 -3.29 -7.43
C ARG A 44 1.74 -3.82 -6.03
N ILE A 45 1.25 -3.14 -4.98
CA ILE A 45 1.40 -3.59 -3.59
C ILE A 45 0.70 -4.94 -3.40
N ALA A 46 -0.53 -5.10 -3.93
CA ALA A 46 -1.23 -6.39 -3.87
C ALA A 46 -0.41 -7.53 -4.50
N VAL A 47 0.16 -7.31 -5.69
CA VAL A 47 1.03 -8.30 -6.38
C VAL A 47 2.30 -8.60 -5.57
N SER A 48 2.89 -7.58 -4.92
CA SER A 48 4.05 -7.76 -4.04
C SER A 48 3.72 -8.67 -2.84
N LEU A 49 2.56 -8.44 -2.21
CA LEU A 49 2.06 -9.24 -1.09
C LEU A 49 1.70 -10.66 -1.52
N ASP A 50 1.14 -10.85 -2.73
CA ASP A 50 0.90 -12.20 -3.28
C ASP A 50 2.19 -13.00 -3.43
N LYS A 51 3.28 -12.36 -3.87
CA LYS A 51 4.60 -12.99 -3.92
C LYS A 51 5.13 -13.31 -2.51
N ALA A 52 4.79 -12.52 -1.50
CA ALA A 52 5.16 -12.79 -0.12
C ALA A 52 4.38 -14.00 0.45
N ILE A 53 3.09 -14.13 0.14
CA ILE A 53 2.26 -15.30 0.46
C ILE A 53 2.83 -16.56 -0.21
N ALA A 54 3.13 -16.50 -1.51
CA ALA A 54 3.70 -17.64 -2.25
C ALA A 54 5.06 -18.10 -1.68
N LYS A 55 5.79 -17.20 -1.02
CA LYS A 55 7.05 -17.50 -0.32
C LYS A 55 6.84 -17.92 1.15
N GLY A 56 5.60 -18.05 1.61
CA GLY A 56 5.26 -18.42 2.99
C GLY A 56 5.62 -17.36 4.04
N LYS A 57 5.81 -16.09 3.64
CA LYS A 57 6.24 -15.02 4.55
C LYS A 57 5.10 -14.38 5.34
N ILE A 58 3.90 -14.35 4.74
CA ILE A 58 2.68 -13.77 5.32
C ILE A 58 1.47 -14.61 4.94
N THR A 59 0.34 -14.41 5.62
CA THR A 59 -0.94 -15.04 5.29
C THR A 59 -1.81 -14.16 4.40
N PRO A 60 -2.85 -14.71 3.75
CA PRO A 60 -3.88 -13.93 3.05
C PRO A 60 -4.52 -12.85 3.94
N ASP A 61 -4.84 -13.17 5.19
CA ASP A 61 -5.43 -12.21 6.14
C ASP A 61 -4.52 -11.00 6.38
N VAL A 62 -3.20 -11.22 6.45
CA VAL A 62 -2.22 -10.14 6.59
C VAL A 62 -2.22 -9.25 5.35
N LYS A 63 -2.29 -9.83 4.14
CA LYS A 63 -2.42 -9.05 2.90
C LYS A 63 -3.68 -8.19 2.93
N GLU A 64 -4.82 -8.75 3.30
CA GLU A 64 -6.08 -8.01 3.37
C GLU A 64 -6.01 -6.87 4.39
N ALA A 65 -5.45 -7.13 5.58
CA ALA A 65 -5.27 -6.10 6.61
C ALA A 65 -4.35 -4.96 6.13
N VAL A 66 -3.27 -5.28 5.42
CA VAL A 66 -2.36 -4.27 4.85
C VAL A 66 -3.06 -3.46 3.76
N LEU A 67 -3.70 -4.12 2.79
CA LEU A 67 -4.40 -3.42 1.70
C LEU A 67 -5.59 -2.59 2.20
N GLY A 68 -6.26 -3.03 3.27
CA GLY A 68 -7.34 -2.31 3.93
C GLY A 68 -6.89 -1.01 4.61
N ARG A 69 -5.60 -0.88 4.93
CA ARG A 69 -5.01 0.35 5.46
C ARG A 69 -4.54 1.33 4.38
N ILE A 70 -4.61 0.95 3.11
CA ILE A 70 -4.19 1.80 1.98
C ILE A 70 -5.42 2.38 1.30
N THR A 71 -5.55 3.69 1.34
CA THR A 71 -6.58 4.44 0.60
C THR A 71 -5.92 5.17 -0.56
N ALA A 72 -6.26 4.80 -1.79
CA ALA A 72 -5.86 5.56 -2.96
C ALA A 72 -6.80 6.77 -3.10
N LEU A 73 -6.21 7.94 -3.33
CA LEU A 73 -6.88 9.21 -3.53
C LEU A 73 -6.61 9.68 -4.95
N GLY A 74 -7.66 10.08 -5.66
CA GLY A 74 -7.58 10.62 -7.03
C GLY A 74 -7.93 9.62 -8.11
#